data_AF-A0A3N9N390-F1
#
_entry.id   AF-A0A3N9N390-F1
#
_cell.length_a   1.000
_cell.length_b   1.000
_cell.length_c   1.000
_cell.angle_alpha   90.00
_cell.angle_beta   90.00
_cell.angle_gamma   90.00
#
_symmetry.space_group_name_H-M   'P 1'
#
loop_
_entity.id
_entity.type
_entity.pdbx_description
1 polymer ?
#
loop_
_entity_poly.entity_id
_entity_poly.type
_entity_poly.pdbx_seq_one_letter_code
_entity_poly.pdbx_strand_id
1 'polypeptide(L)' 'MNPVWEAQILSHMKLTHKHIGFLINFNVPIIKMGTKRFIV' A
#
# COMPACT_ATOMS: atom_id res chain seq x y z
N MET A 1 -7.03 -7.27 -2.82
CA MET A 1 -6.00 -6.32 -3.29
C MET A 1 -5.37 -6.88 -4.54
N ASN A 2 -5.11 -6.05 -5.55
CA ASN A 2 -4.53 -6.48 -6.82
C ASN A 2 -3.00 -6.59 -6.67
N PRO A 3 -2.37 -7.71 -7.08
CA PRO A 3 -0.91 -7.89 -6.98
C PRO A 3 -0.10 -6.79 -7.68
N VAL A 4 -0.65 -6.18 -8.75
CA VAL A 4 0.00 -5.06 -9.46
C VAL A 4 0.17 -3.84 -8.55
N TRP A 5 -0.84 -3.51 -7.73
CA TRP A 5 -0.77 -2.36 -6.82
C TRP A 5 0.23 -2.59 -5.68
N GLU A 6 0.35 -3.83 -5.22
CA GLU A 6 1.34 -4.21 -4.21
C GLU A 6 2.78 -4.11 -4.75
N ALA A 7 3.00 -4.57 -5.99
CA ALA A 7 4.29 -4.39 -6.66
C ALA A 7 4.61 -2.90 -6.89
N GLN A 8 3.61 -2.10 -7.27
CA GLN A 8 3.78 -0.66 -7.50
C GLN A 8 4.22 0.06 -6.22
N ILE A 9 3.53 -0.16 -5.08
CA ILE A 9 3.90 0.53 -3.83
C ILE A 9 5.30 0.15 -3.36
N LEU A 10 5.68 -1.13 -3.47
CA LEU A 10 7.03 -1.59 -3.12
C LEU A 10 8.10 -0.92 -3.99
N SER A 11 7.87 -0.77 -5.29
CA SER A 11 8.79 -0.07 -6.20
C SER A 11 8.94 1.40 -5.81
N HIS A 12 7.84 2.11 -5.55
CA HIS A 12 7.88 3.52 -5.16
C HIS A 12 8.58 3.70 -3.81
N MET A 13 8.31 2.83 -2.83
CA MET A 13 8.98 2.87 -1.52
C MET A 13 10.50 2.74 -1.65
N LYS A 14 10.98 1.80 -2.48
CA LYS A 14 12.41 1.64 -2.75
C LYS A 14 13.03 2.85 -3.44
N LEU A 15 12.37 3.36 -4.48
CA LEU A 15 12.86 4.51 -5.27
C LEU A 15 12.88 5.82 -4.48
N THR A 16 11.99 5.96 -3.49
CA THR A 16 11.87 7.19 -2.68
C THR A 16 12.49 7.06 -1.30
N HIS A 17 13.17 5.95 -1.02
CA HIS A 17 13.77 5.62 0.29
C HIS A 17 12.78 5.77 1.45
N LYS A 18 11.54 5.30 1.26
CA LYS A 18 10.50 5.29 2.31
C LYS A 18 10.36 3.89 2.89
N HIS A 19 10.51 3.79 4.20
CA HIS A 19 10.41 2.52 4.94
C HIS A 19 8.97 2.08 5.21
N ILE A 20 8.00 2.99 5.13
CA ILE A 20 6.59 2.70 5.42
C ILE A 20 5.72 3.15 4.26
N GLY A 21 4.81 2.27 3.81
CA GLY A 21 3.81 2.56 2.79
C GLY A 21 2.45 2.01 3.16
N PHE A 22 1.39 2.67 2.68
CA PHE A 22 0.01 2.25 2.88
C PHE A 22 -0.69 2.10 1.52
N LEU A 23 -1.29 0.93 1.31
CA LEU A 23 -2.23 0.70 0.22
C LEU A 23 -3.65 0.77 0.80
N ILE A 24 -4.44 1.76 0.36
CA ILE A 24 -5.76 2.04 0.94
C ILE A 24 -6.83 1.79 -0.13
N ASN A 25 -7.74 0.86 0.16
CA ASN A 25 -8.97 0.68 -0.59
C ASN A 25 -10.04 1.63 -0.02
N PHE A 26 -10.50 2.59 -0.81
CA PHE A 26 -11.56 3.53 -0.43
C PHE A 26 -12.98 3.01 -0.71
N ASN A 27 -13.12 1.86 -1.37
CA ASN A 27 -14.42 1.28 -1.72
C ASN A 27 -14.96 0.36 -0.62
N VAL A 28 -14.66 0.65 0.65
CA VAL A 28 -15.14 -0.10 1.80
C VAL A 28 -15.74 0.86 2.84
N PRO A 29 -16.78 0.45 3.58
CA PRO A 29 -17.47 1.31 4.53
C PRO A 29 -16.60 1.71 5.74
N ILE A 30 -15.57 0.93 6.06
CA ILE A 30 -14.63 1.20 7.16
C ILE A 30 -13.21 1.19 6.60
N ILE A 31 -12.54 2.36 6.57
CA ILE A 31 -11.19 2.52 6.01
C ILE A 31 -10.16 1.56 6.63
N LYS A 32 -10.30 1.25 7.93
CA LYS A 32 -9.45 0.29 8.63
C LYS A 32 -9.45 -1.10 7.96
N MET A 33 -10.57 -1.53 7.39
CA MET A 33 -10.70 -2.81 6.67
C MET A 33 -10.06 -2.78 5.28
N GLY A 34 -9.88 -1.59 4.70
CA GLY A 34 -9.30 -1.39 3.37
C GLY A 34 -7.80 -1.07 3.38
N THR A 35 -7.17 -0.92 4.54
CA THR A 35 -5.78 -0.47 4.66
C THR A 35 -4.81 -1.63 4.84
N LYS A 36 -3.77 -1.70 4.01
CA LYS A 36 -2.63 -2.62 4.17
C LYS A 36 -1.34 -1.82 4.31
N ARG A 37 -0.54 -2.16 5.34
CA ARG A 37 0.76 -1.54 5.62
C ARG A 37 1.88 -2.40 5.03
N PHE A 38 2.85 -1.76 4.41
CA PHE A 38 4.07 -2.37 3.90
C PHE A 38 5.28 -1.77 4.63
N ILE A 39 6.32 -2.61 4.81
CA ILE A 39 7.60 -2.25 5.42
C ILE A 39 8.69 -2.76 4.49
N VAL A 40 9.65 -1.90 4.14
CA VAL A 40 10.80 -2.19 3.25
C VAL A 40 12.10 -1.75 3.91
#